data_AF-A0A954XCR6-F1
#
_entry.id   AF-A0A954XCR6-F1
#
_cell.length_a   1.000
_cell.length_b   1.000
_cell.length_c   1.000
_cell.angle_alpha   90.00
_cell.angle_beta   90.00
_cell.angle_gamma   90.00
#
_symmetry.space_group_name_H-M   'P 1'
#
loop_
_entity.id
_entity.type
_entity.pdbx_description
1 polymer ?
#
loop_
_entity_poly.entity_id
_entity_poly.type
_entity_poly.pdbx_seq_one_letter_code
_entity_poly.pdbx_strand_id
1 'polypeptide(L)'
;EEFVYCGPGIWYDHATGRIHARLAHTRLPGLGDDNYRGELDPRRLPLVIAALADGPAVSLDDCRHVRLQDLVVRGARSATLAIVNSQHVELDGVTAYGGSAAMQVRDTRYLRMVNSACRGLAAPWTFRGSLKYRAIESRLFSASGWEPTGADASDFEIQHCEFTDSVDGVFIGNVARVRFHHNLLDNVSDDGIFLTAATSHDGQTVGGDVRIYQNRLARCLTTFAFGVGHGRQRTTPAGKQLGAGVWIYRNVFDFRQPVMYYWPTGPDAPQEIRSFGRVAGDHGGPGWEPMWIYHNTILANNPPRYAYGTNGLNHGLGHGTTRRVFNNIICQMDGMPGDSVADPAVDFQADGNLFWSLSDGPSYNGEWLGKFRRSPDFVASQQRYLPGWTAHDRFADPAFVSLKADWRTPADLRLRADSPAIDAGVPLPDDWPDVLADIDAGRPDIGAVPSGGRAWPVGMLGRLSVFGEPTAAGDRPTEFPYAVRWPAGESNSRSAKDEPAESPLKALIVQGYPAFDAPLVEFVLRRHGARPQVVE
;
A
#
# COMPACT_ATOMS: atom_id res chain seq x y z
N GLU A 1 -25.41 23.09 -24.65
CA GLU A 1 -23.99 23.03 -24.29
C GLU A 1 -23.76 21.72 -23.53
N GLU A 2 -22.76 20.93 -23.93
CA GLU A 2 -22.40 19.72 -23.19
C GLU A 2 -21.68 20.12 -21.90
N PHE A 3 -22.08 19.55 -20.76
CA PHE A 3 -21.44 19.80 -19.47
C PHE A 3 -20.03 19.21 -19.46
N VAL A 4 -19.02 20.02 -19.12
CA VAL A 4 -17.65 19.55 -18.92
C VAL A 4 -17.19 19.93 -17.51
N TYR A 5 -16.94 18.92 -16.69
CA TYR A 5 -16.30 19.13 -15.39
C TYR A 5 -14.80 19.40 -15.59
N CYS A 6 -14.36 20.63 -15.32
CA CYS A 6 -12.94 21.00 -15.42
C CYS A 6 -12.17 20.94 -14.08
N GLY A 7 -12.84 20.65 -12.95
CA GLY A 7 -12.21 20.55 -11.62
C GLY A 7 -11.38 21.77 -11.17
N PRO A 8 -10.65 21.67 -10.04
CA PRO A 8 -9.49 22.51 -9.79
C PRO A 8 -8.31 22.05 -10.66
N GLY A 9 -7.45 22.98 -11.06
CA GLY A 9 -6.27 22.63 -11.87
C GLY A 9 -5.55 23.82 -12.47
N ILE A 10 -4.49 23.50 -13.20
CA ILE A 10 -3.70 24.45 -13.98
C ILE A 10 -3.75 24.07 -15.46
N TRP A 11 -3.77 25.07 -16.33
CA TRP A 11 -3.65 24.92 -17.77
C TRP A 11 -2.58 25.88 -18.27
N TYR A 12 -1.62 25.37 -19.02
CA TYR A 12 -0.62 26.18 -19.71
C TYR A 12 -1.08 26.42 -21.14
N ASP A 13 -1.39 27.67 -21.45
CA ASP A 13 -1.71 28.11 -22.80
C ASP A 13 -0.42 28.37 -23.57
N HIS A 14 -0.02 27.42 -24.41
CA HIS A 14 1.18 27.53 -25.24
C HIS A 14 1.15 28.72 -26.19
N ALA A 15 -0.02 29.15 -26.67
CA ALA A 15 -0.12 30.25 -27.63
C ALA A 15 0.16 31.60 -26.96
N THR A 16 -0.27 31.76 -25.70
CA THR A 16 -0.09 33.02 -24.95
C THR A 16 1.06 32.99 -23.94
N GLY A 17 1.63 31.81 -23.69
CA GLY A 17 2.65 31.60 -22.64
C GLY A 17 2.10 31.77 -21.22
N ARG A 18 0.77 31.78 -21.04
CA ARG A 18 0.13 32.04 -19.75
C ARG A 18 -0.22 30.75 -19.02
N ILE A 19 -0.11 30.79 -17.70
CA ILE A 19 -0.63 29.74 -16.82
C ILE A 19 -1.99 30.21 -16.29
N HIS A 20 -3.03 29.45 -16.59
CA HIS A 20 -4.37 29.63 -16.07
C HIS A 20 -4.56 28.68 -14.88
N ALA A 21 -4.84 29.22 -13.71
CA ALA A 21 -5.12 28.42 -12.52
C ALA A 21 -6.60 28.56 -12.13
N ARG A 22 -7.29 27.42 -11.97
CA ARG A 22 -8.63 27.36 -11.41
C ARG A 22 -8.57 26.79 -10.01
N LEU A 23 -8.74 27.68 -9.02
CA LEU A 23 -8.77 27.35 -7.59
C LEU A 23 -10.21 27.31 -7.04
N ALA A 24 -11.21 27.32 -7.93
CA ALA A 24 -12.61 27.30 -7.53
C ALA A 24 -12.96 25.94 -6.91
N HIS A 25 -13.59 25.99 -5.74
CA HIS A 25 -14.09 24.79 -5.07
C HIS A 25 -15.15 24.09 -5.91
N THR A 26 -15.09 22.77 -5.89
CA THR A 26 -16.14 21.98 -6.50
C THR A 26 -17.40 22.01 -5.62
N ARG A 27 -18.56 22.24 -6.27
CA ARG A 27 -19.89 22.24 -5.63
C ARG A 27 -20.69 20.99 -5.98
N LEU A 28 -20.02 19.94 -6.45
CA LEU A 28 -20.68 18.69 -6.83
C LEU A 28 -21.35 18.07 -5.60
N PRO A 29 -22.69 17.97 -5.56
CA PRO A 29 -23.38 17.42 -4.39
C PRO A 29 -22.97 15.99 -4.08
N GLY A 30 -22.64 15.20 -5.12
CA GLY A 30 -22.22 13.81 -5.00
C GLY A 30 -20.92 13.57 -4.23
N LEU A 31 -20.09 14.60 -4.03
CA LEU A 31 -18.91 14.47 -3.17
C LEU A 31 -19.31 14.42 -1.70
N GLY A 32 -20.32 15.17 -1.27
CA GLY A 32 -20.75 15.23 0.12
C GLY A 32 -19.57 15.43 1.07
N ASP A 33 -19.41 14.53 2.03
CA ASP A 33 -18.31 14.56 3.01
C ASP A 33 -16.94 14.25 2.39
N ASP A 34 -16.88 13.68 1.19
CA ASP A 34 -15.61 13.40 0.49
C ASP A 34 -15.06 14.65 -0.23
N ASN A 35 -15.75 15.78 -0.15
CA ASN A 35 -15.27 17.05 -0.68
C ASN A 35 -14.12 17.62 0.16
N TYR A 36 -13.40 18.61 -0.36
CA TYR A 36 -12.33 19.30 0.35
C TYR A 36 -12.80 19.86 1.69
N ARG A 37 -12.09 19.50 2.77
CA ARG A 37 -12.37 19.96 4.14
C ARG A 37 -11.34 20.95 4.67
N GLY A 38 -10.38 21.34 3.84
CA GLY A 38 -9.29 22.23 4.24
C GLY A 38 -9.60 23.72 4.05
N GLU A 39 -8.54 24.53 4.08
CA GLU A 39 -8.62 25.98 3.92
C GLU A 39 -9.17 26.38 2.54
N LEU A 40 -10.31 27.05 2.50
CA LEU A 40 -11.00 27.40 1.25
C LEU A 40 -10.54 28.74 0.66
N ASP A 41 -9.84 29.59 1.40
CA ASP A 41 -9.30 30.84 0.87
C ASP A 41 -7.99 30.57 0.09
N PRO A 42 -7.97 30.70 -1.24
CA PRO A 42 -6.75 30.45 -2.03
C PRO A 42 -5.60 31.38 -1.65
N ARG A 43 -5.86 32.52 -1.00
CA ARG A 43 -4.81 33.45 -0.52
C ARG A 43 -4.07 32.92 0.70
N ARG A 44 -4.64 31.93 1.39
CA ARG A 44 -4.06 31.28 2.58
C ARG A 44 -3.38 29.96 2.24
N LEU A 45 -3.51 29.49 1.01
CA LEU A 45 -2.88 28.28 0.53
C LEU A 45 -1.63 28.61 -0.29
N PRO A 46 -0.45 28.06 0.07
CA PRO A 46 0.72 28.19 -0.77
C PRO A 46 0.50 27.40 -2.08
N LEU A 47 0.65 28.07 -3.21
CA LEU A 47 0.61 27.45 -4.54
C LEU A 47 2.04 27.29 -5.07
N VAL A 48 2.42 26.06 -5.39
CA VAL A 48 3.69 25.76 -6.06
C VAL A 48 3.37 25.31 -7.48
N ILE A 49 3.88 26.04 -8.47
CA ILE A 49 3.81 25.65 -9.89
C ILE A 49 5.23 25.40 -10.36
N ALA A 50 5.56 24.14 -10.62
CA ALA A 50 6.82 23.77 -11.23
C ALA A 50 6.65 23.72 -12.74
N ALA A 51 7.36 24.60 -13.43
CA ALA A 51 7.48 24.55 -14.88
C ALA A 51 8.37 23.36 -15.31
N LEU A 52 8.59 23.23 -16.61
CA LEU A 52 9.31 22.16 -17.29
C LEU A 52 10.84 22.15 -17.01
N ALA A 53 11.26 22.42 -15.78
CA ALA A 53 12.65 22.20 -15.38
C ALA A 53 12.90 20.68 -15.32
N ASP A 54 13.97 20.24 -15.98
CA ASP A 54 14.30 18.82 -16.10
C ASP A 54 14.74 18.27 -14.74
N GLY A 55 14.00 17.29 -14.24
CA GLY A 55 14.42 16.44 -13.12
C GLY A 55 13.60 16.60 -11.84
N PRO A 56 13.99 15.83 -10.81
CA PRO A 56 13.38 15.86 -9.49
C PRO A 56 13.80 17.12 -8.71
N ALA A 57 13.02 17.48 -7.70
CA ALA A 57 13.38 18.56 -6.78
C ALA A 57 14.59 18.17 -5.91
N VAL A 58 14.73 16.88 -5.60
CA VAL A 58 15.90 16.29 -4.95
C VAL A 58 16.26 15.00 -5.66
N SER A 59 17.53 14.82 -6.04
CA SER A 59 18.07 13.52 -6.48
C SER A 59 19.20 13.05 -5.57
N LEU A 60 19.23 11.73 -5.33
CA LEU A 60 20.36 11.02 -4.75
C LEU A 60 20.86 10.04 -5.81
N ASP A 61 21.95 10.40 -6.48
CA ASP A 61 22.53 9.62 -7.57
C ASP A 61 23.90 9.09 -7.12
N ASP A 62 24.12 7.78 -7.24
CA ASP A 62 25.36 7.10 -6.83
C ASP A 62 25.76 7.34 -5.35
N CYS A 63 24.75 7.59 -4.50
CA CYS A 63 24.95 7.96 -3.10
C CYS A 63 25.04 6.73 -2.18
N ARG A 64 25.82 6.84 -1.11
CA ARG A 64 25.88 5.81 -0.06
C ARG A 64 25.81 6.43 1.32
N HIS A 65 25.10 5.76 2.24
CA HIS A 65 25.00 6.17 3.65
C HIS A 65 24.43 7.58 3.84
N VAL A 66 23.37 7.90 3.10
CA VAL A 66 22.68 9.20 3.16
C VAL A 66 21.43 9.10 4.01
N ARG A 67 21.24 10.05 4.92
CA ARG A 67 19.99 10.23 5.64
C ARG A 67 19.38 11.60 5.29
N LEU A 68 18.13 11.58 4.83
CA LEU A 68 17.28 12.76 4.71
C LEU A 68 16.29 12.74 5.86
N GLN A 69 16.21 13.84 6.62
CA GLN A 69 15.40 13.91 7.83
C GLN A 69 14.59 15.20 7.92
N ASP A 70 13.31 15.06 8.27
CA ASP A 70 12.39 16.18 8.56
C ASP A 70 12.26 17.19 7.40
N LEU A 71 12.24 16.68 6.17
CA LEU A 71 12.16 17.50 4.95
C LEU A 71 10.78 17.46 4.31
N VAL A 72 10.37 18.60 3.73
CA VAL A 72 9.22 18.66 2.82
C VAL A 72 9.72 18.98 1.41
N VAL A 73 9.53 18.05 0.49
CA VAL A 73 9.96 18.16 -0.91
C VAL A 73 8.73 18.29 -1.81
N ARG A 74 8.75 19.27 -2.72
CA ARG A 74 7.66 19.57 -3.67
C ARG A 74 8.19 20.35 -4.86
N GLY A 75 7.41 20.39 -5.93
CA GLY A 75 7.70 21.24 -7.09
C GLY A 75 8.53 20.55 -8.17
N ALA A 76 8.11 19.36 -8.60
CA ALA A 76 8.67 18.69 -9.77
C ALA A 76 7.54 18.29 -10.75
N ARG A 77 7.86 18.18 -12.04
CA ARG A 77 6.94 17.58 -13.03
C ARG A 77 7.02 16.06 -13.03
N SER A 78 8.22 15.51 -12.85
CA SER A 78 8.50 14.07 -12.85
C SER A 78 8.38 13.50 -11.41
N ALA A 79 9.32 12.66 -10.99
CA ALA A 79 9.46 12.29 -9.59
C ALA A 79 9.90 13.50 -8.75
N THR A 80 9.35 13.68 -7.55
CA THR A 80 9.76 14.81 -6.69
C THR A 80 11.05 14.52 -5.93
N LEU A 81 11.18 13.30 -5.41
CA LEU A 81 12.42 12.74 -4.90
C LEU A 81 12.82 11.56 -5.79
N ALA A 82 14.05 11.58 -6.30
CA ALA A 82 14.62 10.44 -7.02
C ALA A 82 15.82 9.86 -6.27
N ILE A 83 15.91 8.54 -6.21
CA ILE A 83 17.04 7.81 -5.63
C ILE A 83 17.49 6.77 -6.66
N VAL A 84 18.71 6.89 -7.15
CA VAL A 84 19.23 6.06 -8.24
C VAL A 84 20.61 5.52 -7.88
N ASN A 85 20.83 4.23 -8.16
CA ASN A 85 22.11 3.54 -7.96
C ASN A 85 22.74 3.77 -6.57
N SER A 86 21.89 3.84 -5.53
CA SER A 86 22.30 4.26 -4.19
C SER A 86 22.22 3.11 -3.19
N GLN A 87 22.90 3.24 -2.04
CA GLN A 87 22.91 2.21 -1.00
C GLN A 87 22.81 2.82 0.40
N HIS A 88 22.13 2.14 1.32
CA HIS A 88 21.99 2.61 2.70
C HIS A 88 21.42 4.03 2.78
N VAL A 89 20.29 4.24 2.11
CA VAL A 89 19.57 5.52 2.13
C VAL A 89 18.47 5.44 3.18
N GLU A 90 18.43 6.42 4.08
CA GLU A 90 17.40 6.55 5.10
C GLU A 90 16.57 7.82 4.88
N LEU A 91 15.26 7.68 4.86
CA LEU A 91 14.28 8.77 4.83
C LEU A 91 13.48 8.71 6.13
N ASP A 92 13.58 9.74 6.97
CA ASP A 92 12.87 9.80 8.25
C ASP A 92 12.15 11.14 8.40
N GLY A 93 10.82 11.13 8.51
CA GLY A 93 10.06 12.40 8.57
C GLY A 93 9.99 13.13 7.23
N VAL A 94 10.26 12.46 6.10
CA VAL A 94 10.29 13.10 4.78
C VAL A 94 8.90 13.10 4.15
N THR A 95 8.39 14.26 3.76
CA THR A 95 7.14 14.39 2.99
C THR A 95 7.45 14.81 1.55
N ALA A 96 7.12 13.97 0.58
CA ALA A 96 7.22 14.27 -0.85
C ALA A 96 5.82 14.48 -1.47
N TYR A 97 5.60 15.65 -2.08
CA TYR A 97 4.40 15.96 -2.86
C TYR A 97 4.67 15.76 -4.34
N GLY A 98 3.97 14.82 -4.97
CA GLY A 98 4.30 14.34 -6.30
C GLY A 98 4.08 15.31 -7.45
N GLY A 99 4.99 15.24 -8.40
CA GLY A 99 4.70 15.45 -9.82
C GLY A 99 4.09 14.17 -10.38
N SER A 100 4.60 13.64 -11.49
CA SER A 100 4.21 12.30 -11.98
C SER A 100 4.49 11.20 -10.95
N ALA A 101 5.48 11.39 -10.07
CA ALA A 101 5.63 10.58 -8.86
C ALA A 101 6.01 11.45 -7.65
N ALA A 102 5.58 11.07 -6.44
CA ALA A 102 6.18 11.63 -5.23
C ALA A 102 7.61 11.12 -5.04
N MET A 103 7.82 9.81 -5.19
CA MET A 103 9.15 9.22 -5.10
C MET A 103 9.41 8.20 -6.20
N GLN A 104 10.61 8.26 -6.78
CA GLN A 104 11.13 7.24 -7.69
C GLN A 104 12.43 6.68 -7.13
N VAL A 105 12.53 5.35 -7.12
CA VAL A 105 13.70 4.61 -6.65
C VAL A 105 14.11 3.62 -7.73
N ARG A 106 15.39 3.59 -8.09
CA ARG A 106 15.92 2.62 -9.06
C ARG A 106 17.30 2.14 -8.62
N ASP A 107 17.60 0.88 -8.87
CA ASP A 107 18.93 0.29 -8.66
C ASP A 107 19.49 0.54 -7.24
N THR A 108 18.61 0.55 -6.23
CA THR A 108 18.96 0.99 -4.87
C THR A 108 18.86 -0.17 -3.90
N ARG A 109 19.78 -0.27 -2.94
CA ARG A 109 19.76 -1.32 -1.91
C ARG A 109 19.72 -0.74 -0.50
N TYR A 110 19.11 -1.47 0.43
CA TYR A 110 19.04 -1.07 1.83
C TYR A 110 18.37 0.30 2.02
N LEU A 111 17.25 0.53 1.31
CA LEU A 111 16.42 1.71 1.50
C LEU A 111 15.57 1.53 2.76
N ARG A 112 15.68 2.48 3.69
CA ARG A 112 14.81 2.57 4.86
C ARG A 112 13.99 3.86 4.79
N MET A 113 12.66 3.73 4.74
CA MET A 113 11.73 4.84 4.75
C MET A 113 10.83 4.72 5.97
N VAL A 114 10.91 5.69 6.87
CA VAL A 114 10.22 5.70 8.17
C VAL A 114 9.54 7.04 8.37
N ASN A 115 8.36 7.06 9.00
CA ASN A 115 7.65 8.30 9.36
C ASN A 115 7.52 9.28 8.20
N SER A 116 7.40 8.78 6.97
CA SER A 116 7.49 9.59 5.77
C SER A 116 6.15 9.57 5.03
N ALA A 117 5.93 10.54 4.16
CA ALA A 117 4.67 10.63 3.41
C ALA A 117 4.93 10.87 1.93
N CYS A 118 4.29 10.07 1.08
CA CYS A 118 4.12 10.35 -0.33
C CYS A 118 2.69 10.83 -0.55
N ARG A 119 2.54 12.07 -1.00
CA ARG A 119 1.26 12.64 -1.42
C ARG A 119 1.25 12.77 -2.93
N GLY A 120 0.20 12.31 -3.59
CA GLY A 120 0.12 12.43 -5.04
C GLY A 120 -0.21 13.85 -5.47
N LEU A 121 -0.30 14.04 -6.79
CA LEU A 121 -0.73 15.31 -7.38
C LEU A 121 -2.26 15.46 -7.42
N ALA A 122 -2.99 14.39 -7.04
CA ALA A 122 -4.45 14.39 -7.03
C ALA A 122 -4.95 15.20 -5.83
N ALA A 123 -5.97 16.03 -6.05
CA ALA A 123 -6.77 16.47 -4.92
C ALA A 123 -7.55 15.26 -4.37
N PRO A 124 -7.87 15.22 -3.07
CA PRO A 124 -8.62 14.11 -2.49
C PRO A 124 -9.97 13.78 -3.15
N TRP A 125 -10.55 14.76 -3.87
CA TRP A 125 -11.80 14.64 -4.63
C TRP A 125 -11.60 14.52 -6.15
N THR A 126 -10.37 14.29 -6.61
CA THR A 126 -10.08 14.06 -8.02
C THR A 126 -10.53 12.68 -8.45
N PHE A 127 -11.11 12.58 -9.65
CA PHE A 127 -11.59 11.32 -10.22
C PHE A 127 -10.46 10.61 -10.95
N ARG A 128 -10.43 9.27 -10.86
CA ARG A 128 -9.51 8.43 -11.65
C ARG A 128 -9.50 8.82 -13.12
N GLY A 129 -10.69 8.98 -13.72
CA GLY A 129 -10.81 9.32 -15.14
C GLY A 129 -10.20 10.68 -15.53
N SER A 130 -10.11 11.63 -14.59
CA SER A 130 -9.48 12.93 -14.84
C SER A 130 -7.96 12.81 -14.93
N LEU A 131 -7.34 12.03 -14.06
CA LEU A 131 -5.89 11.91 -14.03
C LEU A 131 -5.36 10.85 -15.00
N LYS A 132 -5.99 9.67 -15.04
CA LYS A 132 -5.52 8.55 -15.86
C LYS A 132 -5.60 8.83 -17.37
N TYR A 133 -6.64 9.52 -17.81
CA TYR A 133 -6.93 9.67 -19.24
C TYR A 133 -6.73 11.08 -19.79
N ARG A 134 -6.58 12.09 -18.94
CA ARG A 134 -6.51 13.50 -19.37
C ARG A 134 -5.37 14.30 -18.74
N ALA A 135 -4.62 13.71 -17.81
CA ALA A 135 -3.52 14.39 -17.14
C ALA A 135 -2.25 13.52 -17.13
N ILE A 136 -1.30 13.91 -16.28
CA ILE A 136 -0.09 13.13 -16.00
C ILE A 136 -0.50 11.96 -15.10
N GLU A 137 -0.20 10.73 -15.53
CA GLU A 137 -0.32 9.54 -14.69
C GLU A 137 0.53 9.74 -13.43
N SER A 138 -0.10 9.58 -12.26
CA SER A 138 0.49 9.95 -10.98
C SER A 138 0.68 8.72 -10.10
N ARG A 139 1.87 8.60 -9.51
CA ARG A 139 2.26 7.52 -8.61
C ARG A 139 2.73 8.09 -7.28
N LEU A 140 2.54 7.36 -6.20
CA LEU A 140 3.03 7.79 -4.88
C LEU A 140 4.49 7.38 -4.69
N PHE A 141 4.79 6.13 -5.02
CA PHE A 141 6.11 5.57 -4.87
C PHE A 141 6.35 4.61 -6.01
N SER A 142 7.51 4.67 -6.65
CA SER A 142 7.85 3.75 -7.73
C SER A 142 9.26 3.23 -7.57
N ALA A 143 9.36 1.96 -7.18
CA ALA A 143 10.59 1.19 -7.22
C ALA A 143 10.52 0.19 -8.38
N SER A 144 10.94 0.62 -9.57
CA SER A 144 10.96 -0.24 -10.76
C SER A 144 12.10 0.12 -11.70
N GLY A 145 12.74 -0.90 -12.28
CA GLY A 145 13.73 -0.78 -13.36
C GLY A 145 13.49 -1.88 -14.40
N TRP A 146 13.27 -1.53 -15.67
CA TRP A 146 12.79 -2.49 -16.68
C TRP A 146 13.78 -3.58 -17.04
N GLU A 147 15.07 -3.28 -16.93
CA GLU A 147 16.17 -4.17 -17.30
C GLU A 147 17.02 -4.48 -16.07
N PRO A 148 17.47 -5.73 -15.88
CA PRO A 148 18.39 -6.06 -14.82
C PRO A 148 19.68 -5.26 -14.98
N THR A 149 20.07 -4.54 -13.94
CA THR A 149 21.28 -3.71 -13.97
C THR A 149 22.44 -4.38 -13.24
N GLY A 150 22.19 -5.48 -12.52
CA GLY A 150 23.13 -6.07 -11.57
C GLY A 150 23.26 -5.26 -10.27
N ALA A 151 22.63 -4.08 -10.22
CA ALA A 151 22.44 -3.24 -9.05
C ALA A 151 20.96 -3.23 -8.60
N ASP A 152 20.21 -4.28 -8.97
CA ASP A 152 18.76 -4.35 -8.79
C ASP A 152 18.31 -4.06 -7.36
N ALA A 153 17.13 -3.44 -7.28
CA ALA A 153 16.59 -2.95 -6.04
C ALA A 153 16.28 -4.10 -5.05
N SER A 154 16.73 -3.94 -3.82
CA SER A 154 16.53 -4.96 -2.79
C SER A 154 16.65 -4.42 -1.37
N ASP A 155 16.16 -5.19 -0.40
CA ASP A 155 16.29 -4.91 1.02
C ASP A 155 15.62 -3.59 1.41
N PHE A 156 14.34 -3.45 1.08
CA PHE A 156 13.58 -2.24 1.40
C PHE A 156 12.80 -2.44 2.70
N GLU A 157 12.85 -1.45 3.57
CA GLU A 157 11.99 -1.35 4.74
C GLU A 157 11.22 -0.04 4.70
N ILE A 158 9.90 -0.14 4.58
CA ILE A 158 8.98 0.99 4.49
C ILE A 158 7.99 0.84 5.63
N GLN A 159 8.08 1.70 6.64
CA GLN A 159 7.23 1.60 7.83
C GLN A 159 6.73 2.94 8.37
N HIS A 160 5.56 2.92 9.00
CA HIS A 160 4.92 4.13 9.54
C HIS A 160 4.87 5.28 8.52
N CYS A 161 4.66 4.91 7.25
CA CYS A 161 4.57 5.86 6.15
C CYS A 161 3.13 6.03 5.69
N GLU A 162 2.89 7.13 4.98
CA GLU A 162 1.60 7.42 4.36
C GLU A 162 1.72 7.55 2.85
N PHE A 163 0.79 6.92 2.15
CA PHE A 163 0.68 6.95 0.71
C PHE A 163 -0.76 7.36 0.39
N THR A 164 -0.99 8.62 0.02
CA THR A 164 -2.35 9.10 -0.23
C THR A 164 -2.51 10.02 -1.44
N ASP A 165 -3.75 10.04 -1.94
CA ASP A 165 -4.27 11.02 -2.90
C ASP A 165 -3.59 10.94 -4.28
N SER A 166 -3.80 9.81 -4.96
CA SER A 166 -3.23 9.55 -6.28
C SER A 166 -4.14 8.67 -7.16
N VAL A 167 -3.79 8.55 -8.44
CA VAL A 167 -4.36 7.49 -9.30
C VAL A 167 -3.76 6.17 -8.88
N ASP A 168 -2.44 6.09 -8.96
CA ASP A 168 -1.67 4.90 -8.66
C ASP A 168 -0.84 5.15 -7.39
N GLY A 169 -0.71 4.11 -6.58
CA GLY A 169 -0.06 4.17 -5.28
C GLY A 169 1.41 3.74 -5.35
N VAL A 170 1.71 2.60 -4.74
CA VAL A 170 3.05 2.07 -4.54
C VAL A 170 3.37 1.03 -5.61
N PHE A 171 4.41 1.25 -6.39
CA PHE A 171 4.89 0.31 -7.40
C PHE A 171 6.13 -0.40 -6.87
N ILE A 172 6.02 -1.70 -6.62
CA ILE A 172 7.12 -2.58 -6.22
C ILE A 172 7.37 -3.54 -7.37
N GLY A 173 8.22 -3.10 -8.30
CA GLY A 173 8.54 -3.83 -9.50
C GLY A 173 9.85 -4.61 -9.37
N ASN A 174 9.78 -5.94 -9.18
CA ASN A 174 10.89 -6.87 -8.98
C ASN A 174 11.97 -6.27 -8.05
N VAL A 175 11.50 -5.95 -6.86
CA VAL A 175 12.33 -5.59 -5.71
C VAL A 175 12.37 -6.81 -4.81
N ALA A 176 13.56 -7.25 -4.41
CA ALA A 176 13.71 -8.39 -3.51
C ALA A 176 13.67 -7.96 -2.03
N ARG A 177 13.13 -8.81 -1.16
CA ARG A 177 13.18 -8.65 0.31
C ARG A 177 12.62 -7.31 0.77
N VAL A 178 11.35 -7.07 0.46
CA VAL A 178 10.64 -5.83 0.86
C VAL A 178 9.85 -6.09 2.13
N ARG A 179 9.97 -5.19 3.11
CA ARG A 179 9.11 -5.14 4.29
C ARG A 179 8.29 -3.86 4.24
N PHE A 180 6.98 -4.00 4.09
CA PHE A 180 6.02 -2.89 4.03
C PHE A 180 5.03 -3.04 5.19
N HIS A 181 5.22 -2.29 6.28
CA HIS A 181 4.41 -2.48 7.48
C HIS A 181 4.06 -1.22 8.26
N HIS A 182 2.95 -1.26 9.01
CA HIS A 182 2.47 -0.11 9.79
C HIS A 182 2.21 1.14 8.92
N ASN A 183 1.99 0.96 7.63
CA ASN A 183 1.72 2.05 6.71
C ASN A 183 0.23 2.31 6.58
N LEU A 184 -0.09 3.55 6.19
CA LEU A 184 -1.38 3.94 5.66
C LEU A 184 -1.28 4.05 4.15
N LEU A 185 -2.08 3.28 3.43
CA LEU A 185 -2.37 3.50 2.02
C LEU A 185 -3.84 3.88 1.92
N ASP A 186 -4.12 5.09 1.42
CA ASP A 186 -5.48 5.61 1.37
C ASP A 186 -5.75 6.47 0.14
N ASN A 187 -7.00 6.49 -0.30
CA ASN A 187 -7.50 7.33 -1.39
C ASN A 187 -6.68 7.17 -2.70
N VAL A 188 -6.54 5.92 -3.15
CA VAL A 188 -5.90 5.55 -4.41
C VAL A 188 -6.97 5.09 -5.39
N SER A 189 -7.18 5.89 -6.43
CA SER A 189 -8.35 5.74 -7.30
C SER A 189 -8.22 4.67 -8.38
N ASP A 190 -7.04 4.07 -8.55
CA ASP A 190 -6.77 2.89 -9.38
C ASP A 190 -5.98 1.83 -8.60
N ASP A 191 -4.65 1.73 -8.79
CA ASP A 191 -3.86 0.65 -8.22
C ASP A 191 -3.14 1.07 -6.95
N GLY A 192 -3.56 0.51 -5.81
CA GLY A 192 -2.98 0.74 -4.49
C GLY A 192 -1.51 0.34 -4.43
N ILE A 193 -1.23 -0.95 -4.63
CA ILE A 193 0.10 -1.54 -4.65
C ILE A 193 0.21 -2.39 -5.92
N PHE A 194 1.01 -1.92 -6.87
CA PHE A 194 1.34 -2.68 -8.07
C PHE A 194 2.54 -3.59 -7.78
N LEU A 195 2.36 -4.89 -7.92
CA LEU A 195 3.35 -5.90 -7.56
C LEU A 195 3.85 -6.65 -8.79
N THR A 196 5.18 -6.73 -8.93
CA THR A 196 5.83 -7.79 -9.70
C THR A 196 6.89 -8.46 -8.84
N ALA A 197 6.50 -9.53 -8.15
CA ALA A 197 7.37 -10.36 -7.33
C ALA A 197 7.97 -11.53 -8.13
N ALA A 198 8.01 -11.43 -9.46
CA ALA A 198 8.59 -12.40 -10.37
C ALA A 198 10.11 -12.27 -10.49
N THR A 199 10.76 -13.36 -10.89
CA THR A 199 12.13 -13.32 -11.44
C THR A 199 12.15 -12.45 -12.70
N SER A 200 13.19 -11.64 -12.85
CA SER A 200 13.37 -10.74 -13.98
C SER A 200 13.54 -11.47 -15.33
N HIS A 201 13.53 -10.71 -16.42
CA HIS A 201 13.68 -11.22 -17.80
C HIS A 201 14.94 -12.05 -18.07
N ASP A 202 16.02 -11.84 -17.31
CA ASP A 202 17.24 -12.64 -17.40
C ASP A 202 17.06 -14.07 -16.85
N GLY A 203 15.98 -14.33 -16.12
CA GLY A 203 15.73 -15.59 -15.42
C GLY A 203 16.68 -15.88 -14.25
N GLN A 204 17.48 -14.91 -13.84
CA GLN A 204 18.50 -15.02 -12.78
C GLN A 204 18.23 -14.06 -11.62
N THR A 205 17.76 -12.85 -11.90
CA THR A 205 17.51 -11.83 -10.89
C THR A 205 16.16 -12.09 -10.23
N VAL A 206 16.19 -12.67 -9.03
CA VAL A 206 15.00 -13.08 -8.28
C VAL A 206 14.36 -11.88 -7.58
N GLY A 207 13.11 -11.58 -7.93
CA GLY A 207 12.22 -10.72 -7.16
C GLY A 207 11.45 -11.49 -6.09
N GLY A 208 10.69 -10.77 -5.26
CA GLY A 208 9.84 -11.39 -4.23
C GLY A 208 10.45 -11.37 -2.83
N ASP A 209 9.94 -12.22 -1.94
CA ASP A 209 10.07 -12.05 -0.48
C ASP A 209 9.56 -10.67 -0.07
N VAL A 210 8.37 -10.34 -0.59
CA VAL A 210 7.66 -9.10 -0.27
C VAL A 210 6.71 -9.41 0.88
N ARG A 211 6.90 -8.76 2.02
CA ARG A 211 6.10 -8.91 3.23
C ARG A 211 5.32 -7.64 3.49
N ILE A 212 4.01 -7.73 3.39
CA ILE A 212 3.06 -6.63 3.55
C ILE A 212 2.21 -6.95 4.78
N TYR A 213 2.49 -6.29 5.90
CA TYR A 213 1.85 -6.64 7.16
C TYR A 213 1.55 -5.50 8.10
N GLN A 214 0.54 -5.65 8.95
CA GLN A 214 0.17 -4.61 9.92
C GLN A 214 -0.11 -3.24 9.28
N ASN A 215 -0.62 -3.21 8.04
CA ASN A 215 -1.00 -1.95 7.39
C ASN A 215 -2.50 -1.67 7.54
N ARG A 216 -2.86 -0.39 7.37
CA ARG A 216 -4.22 0.03 7.02
C ARG A 216 -4.26 0.35 5.54
N LEU A 217 -5.05 -0.41 4.79
CA LEU A 217 -5.22 -0.28 3.34
C LEU A 217 -6.67 0.10 3.08
N ALA A 218 -6.93 1.39 2.87
CA ALA A 218 -8.27 1.96 2.77
C ALA A 218 -8.47 2.65 1.41
N ARG A 219 -9.73 2.76 0.96
CA ARG A 219 -10.12 3.50 -0.26
C ARG A 219 -9.15 3.30 -1.44
N CYS A 220 -8.83 2.05 -1.74
CA CYS A 220 -8.05 1.67 -2.91
C CYS A 220 -8.98 0.97 -3.89
N LEU A 221 -9.10 1.45 -5.13
CA LEU A 221 -9.97 0.77 -6.11
C LEU A 221 -9.51 -0.68 -6.29
N THR A 222 -8.22 -0.90 -6.54
CA THR A 222 -7.57 -2.21 -6.60
C THR A 222 -6.38 -2.19 -5.64
N THR A 223 -6.49 -2.83 -4.47
CA THR A 223 -5.40 -2.73 -3.47
C THR A 223 -4.11 -3.40 -3.96
N PHE A 224 -4.20 -4.61 -4.51
CA PHE A 224 -3.08 -5.29 -5.17
C PHE A 224 -3.38 -5.45 -6.66
N ALA A 225 -2.59 -4.77 -7.47
CA ALA A 225 -2.68 -4.85 -8.91
C ALA A 225 -1.53 -5.69 -9.47
N PHE A 226 -1.88 -6.50 -10.47
CA PHE A 226 -0.96 -7.37 -11.18
C PHE A 226 -1.18 -7.17 -12.68
N GLY A 227 -0.10 -7.20 -13.47
CA GLY A 227 -0.22 -7.06 -14.91
C GLY A 227 0.90 -7.78 -15.64
N VAL A 228 0.53 -8.74 -16.48
CA VAL A 228 1.42 -9.31 -17.50
C VAL A 228 1.61 -8.23 -18.58
N GLY A 229 2.84 -7.93 -18.96
CA GLY A 229 3.12 -6.95 -20.03
C GLY A 229 3.64 -5.59 -19.55
N HIS A 230 3.59 -5.29 -18.25
CA HIS A 230 4.46 -4.27 -17.65
C HIS A 230 5.88 -4.81 -17.36
N GLY A 231 6.34 -5.72 -18.24
CA GLY A 231 7.75 -5.90 -18.58
C GLY A 231 8.65 -6.61 -17.58
N ARG A 232 8.16 -7.60 -16.80
CA ARG A 232 9.07 -8.50 -16.05
C ARG A 232 8.65 -9.96 -15.96
N GLN A 233 7.36 -10.31 -16.07
CA GLN A 233 6.96 -11.70 -16.09
C GLN A 233 7.12 -12.29 -17.50
N ARG A 234 8.09 -13.19 -17.70
CA ARG A 234 8.21 -13.97 -18.93
C ARG A 234 7.44 -15.28 -18.79
N THR A 235 6.55 -15.56 -19.73
CA THR A 235 6.08 -16.93 -19.97
C THR A 235 7.20 -17.68 -20.67
N THR A 236 7.81 -18.63 -19.99
CA THR A 236 8.80 -19.55 -20.56
C THR A 236 8.08 -20.82 -21.07
N PRO A 237 8.74 -21.65 -21.90
CA PRO A 237 8.18 -22.96 -22.26
C PRO A 237 7.86 -23.86 -21.05
N ALA A 238 8.53 -23.65 -19.91
CA ALA A 238 8.29 -24.37 -18.66
C ALA A 238 7.18 -23.74 -17.78
N GLY A 239 6.57 -22.65 -18.23
CA GLY A 239 5.57 -21.88 -17.48
C GLY A 239 6.01 -20.46 -17.15
N LYS A 240 5.20 -19.76 -16.36
CA LYS A 240 5.50 -18.39 -15.93
C LYS A 240 6.66 -18.40 -14.91
N GLN A 241 7.63 -17.51 -15.08
CA GLN A 241 8.60 -17.25 -14.01
C GLN A 241 7.89 -16.62 -12.82
N LEU A 242 8.14 -17.18 -11.64
CA LEU A 242 7.63 -16.70 -10.36
C LEU A 242 8.83 -16.51 -9.45
N GLY A 243 8.85 -15.42 -8.69
CA GLY A 243 9.89 -15.21 -7.68
C GLY A 243 9.48 -15.86 -6.36
N ALA A 244 10.09 -15.40 -5.26
CA ALA A 244 9.78 -15.92 -3.93
C ALA A 244 8.33 -15.62 -3.48
N GLY A 245 7.63 -14.69 -4.15
CA GLY A 245 6.23 -14.36 -3.91
C GLY A 245 6.00 -13.32 -2.80
N VAL A 246 4.75 -13.24 -2.32
CA VAL A 246 4.25 -12.15 -1.48
C VAL A 246 3.48 -12.69 -0.27
N TRP A 247 3.83 -12.24 0.92
CA TRP A 247 3.14 -12.53 2.19
C TRP A 247 2.34 -11.31 2.63
N ILE A 248 1.03 -11.47 2.73
CA ILE A 248 0.07 -10.43 3.06
C ILE A 248 -0.65 -10.86 4.33
N TYR A 249 -0.28 -10.28 5.48
CA TYR A 249 -0.79 -10.75 6.76
C TYR A 249 -1.00 -9.67 7.81
N ARG A 250 -1.93 -9.90 8.73
CA ARG A 250 -2.23 -8.95 9.82
C ARG A 250 -2.57 -7.55 9.29
N ASN A 251 -3.12 -7.40 8.09
CA ASN A 251 -3.55 -6.09 7.57
C ASN A 251 -5.05 -5.86 7.80
N VAL A 252 -5.43 -4.59 7.92
CA VAL A 252 -6.83 -4.15 7.87
C VAL A 252 -7.11 -3.50 6.53
N PHE A 253 -8.03 -4.09 5.78
CA PHE A 253 -8.56 -3.51 4.54
C PHE A 253 -9.91 -2.87 4.84
N ASP A 254 -10.04 -1.57 4.58
CA ASP A 254 -11.29 -0.84 4.83
C ASP A 254 -11.81 -0.21 3.53
N PHE A 255 -12.68 -0.94 2.84
CA PHE A 255 -13.32 -0.53 1.58
C PHE A 255 -14.74 -0.02 1.78
N ARG A 256 -15.13 0.34 3.02
CA ARG A 256 -16.45 0.90 3.32
C ARG A 256 -16.63 2.29 2.69
N GLN A 257 -15.56 3.07 2.64
CA GLN A 257 -15.56 4.37 1.96
C GLN A 257 -15.19 4.19 0.47
N PRO A 258 -15.93 4.83 -0.46
CA PRO A 258 -15.66 4.69 -1.89
C PRO A 258 -14.42 5.47 -2.34
N VAL A 259 -13.99 5.17 -3.57
CA VAL A 259 -13.04 5.96 -4.36
C VAL A 259 -13.77 6.72 -5.47
N MET A 260 -13.20 7.86 -5.88
CA MET A 260 -13.73 8.69 -6.96
C MET A 260 -13.27 8.12 -8.30
N TYR A 261 -14.19 7.48 -9.02
CA TYR A 261 -13.86 6.65 -10.18
C TYR A 261 -14.21 7.33 -11.52
N TYR A 262 -15.50 7.48 -11.83
CA TYR A 262 -15.93 8.11 -13.09
C TYR A 262 -16.01 9.63 -12.95
N TRP A 263 -15.89 10.31 -14.09
CA TRP A 263 -16.21 11.74 -14.16
C TRP A 263 -17.71 11.96 -13.88
N PRO A 264 -18.09 13.13 -13.36
CA PRO A 264 -19.49 13.55 -13.38
C PRO A 264 -19.92 13.79 -14.84
N THR A 265 -21.00 13.15 -15.26
CA THR A 265 -21.64 13.34 -16.58
C THR A 265 -22.62 14.51 -16.61
N GLY A 266 -22.93 15.09 -15.44
CA GLY A 266 -23.75 16.28 -15.26
C GLY A 266 -23.57 16.89 -13.86
N PRO A 267 -24.10 18.10 -13.62
CA PRO A 267 -24.00 18.76 -12.32
C PRO A 267 -24.73 17.99 -11.19
N ASP A 268 -25.76 17.22 -11.56
CA ASP A 268 -26.64 16.48 -10.64
C ASP A 268 -26.56 14.95 -10.83
N ALA A 269 -25.43 14.42 -11.32
CA ALA A 269 -25.24 12.97 -11.53
C ALA A 269 -24.35 12.33 -10.45
N PRO A 270 -24.80 12.20 -9.18
CA PRO A 270 -23.98 11.68 -8.08
C PRO A 270 -23.82 10.15 -8.10
N GLN A 271 -24.65 9.44 -8.87
CA GLN A 271 -24.75 7.97 -8.82
C GLN A 271 -23.55 7.27 -9.49
N GLU A 272 -22.89 7.94 -10.44
CA GLU A 272 -21.85 7.31 -11.27
C GLU A 272 -20.42 7.57 -10.74
N ILE A 273 -20.22 8.49 -9.80
CA ILE A 273 -18.86 8.96 -9.49
C ILE A 273 -18.07 8.06 -8.52
N ARG A 274 -18.74 7.13 -7.83
CA ARG A 274 -18.15 6.31 -6.76
C ARG A 274 -17.96 4.86 -7.20
N SER A 275 -16.83 4.29 -6.83
CA SER A 275 -16.61 2.84 -6.87
C SER A 275 -16.10 2.38 -5.50
N PHE A 276 -16.22 1.10 -5.20
CA PHE A 276 -15.69 0.53 -3.96
C PHE A 276 -14.46 -0.32 -4.24
N GLY A 277 -13.59 -0.36 -3.23
CA GLY A 277 -12.32 -1.06 -3.32
C GLY A 277 -12.46 -2.59 -3.36
N ARG A 278 -11.37 -3.23 -3.77
CA ARG A 278 -11.17 -4.68 -3.70
C ARG A 278 -9.75 -5.01 -3.26
N VAL A 279 -9.57 -6.25 -2.80
CA VAL A 279 -8.26 -6.76 -2.36
C VAL A 279 -7.30 -6.84 -3.54
N ALA A 280 -7.71 -7.47 -4.64
CA ALA A 280 -6.85 -7.59 -5.81
C ALA A 280 -7.61 -7.54 -7.14
N GLY A 281 -6.88 -7.20 -8.20
CA GLY A 281 -7.41 -7.06 -9.56
C GLY A 281 -6.31 -7.18 -10.61
N ASP A 282 -6.76 -7.34 -11.86
CA ASP A 282 -5.89 -7.53 -13.02
C ASP A 282 -5.76 -6.25 -13.86
N HIS A 283 -4.56 -6.02 -14.39
CA HIS A 283 -4.15 -4.95 -15.31
C HIS A 283 -3.34 -5.47 -16.50
N GLY A 284 -3.55 -6.71 -16.94
CA GLY A 284 -2.95 -7.15 -18.21
C GLY A 284 -2.85 -8.65 -18.44
N GLY A 285 -3.32 -9.50 -17.53
CA GLY A 285 -3.47 -10.92 -17.79
C GLY A 285 -3.33 -11.80 -16.54
N PRO A 286 -3.76 -13.08 -16.64
CA PRO A 286 -4.13 -13.90 -15.48
C PRO A 286 -2.94 -14.59 -14.80
N GLY A 287 -1.76 -13.96 -14.73
CA GLY A 287 -0.61 -14.47 -13.99
C GLY A 287 -0.33 -13.61 -12.79
N TRP A 288 -0.94 -13.91 -11.64
CA TRP A 288 -0.58 -13.23 -10.41
C TRP A 288 0.57 -13.95 -9.71
N GLU A 289 1.29 -13.23 -8.88
CA GLU A 289 2.43 -13.77 -8.13
C GLU A 289 1.99 -14.85 -7.13
N PRO A 290 2.89 -15.74 -6.69
CA PRO A 290 2.64 -16.58 -5.53
C PRO A 290 2.27 -15.71 -4.33
N MET A 291 1.16 -16.03 -3.67
CA MET A 291 0.65 -15.23 -2.55
C MET A 291 0.19 -16.06 -1.37
N TRP A 292 0.57 -15.58 -0.20
CA TRP A 292 0.14 -16.06 1.10
C TRP A 292 -0.66 -14.95 1.78
N ILE A 293 -1.97 -15.14 1.89
CA ILE A 293 -2.91 -14.15 2.41
C ILE A 293 -3.51 -14.71 3.68
N TYR A 294 -3.07 -14.25 4.84
CA TYR A 294 -3.53 -14.83 6.10
C TYR A 294 -3.64 -13.86 7.26
N HIS A 295 -4.52 -14.16 8.21
CA HIS A 295 -4.76 -13.30 9.37
C HIS A 295 -5.05 -11.84 9.00
N ASN A 296 -5.77 -11.57 7.91
CA ASN A 296 -6.21 -10.21 7.56
C ASN A 296 -7.66 -9.98 7.96
N THR A 297 -8.05 -8.73 8.17
CA THR A 297 -9.46 -8.33 8.33
C THR A 297 -9.86 -7.44 7.17
N ILE A 298 -10.87 -7.85 6.41
CA ILE A 298 -11.32 -7.18 5.18
C ILE A 298 -12.76 -6.71 5.35
N LEU A 299 -12.98 -5.40 5.27
CA LEU A 299 -14.29 -4.76 5.28
C LEU A 299 -14.64 -4.37 3.84
N ALA A 300 -15.47 -5.18 3.18
CA ALA A 300 -15.87 -4.97 1.79
C ALA A 300 -17.29 -4.38 1.71
N ASN A 301 -17.51 -3.37 0.88
CA ASN A 301 -18.84 -2.76 0.76
C ASN A 301 -19.72 -3.43 -0.31
N ASN A 302 -19.21 -3.56 -1.54
CA ASN A 302 -19.98 -4.11 -2.65
C ASN A 302 -19.99 -5.64 -2.63
N PRO A 303 -21.13 -6.30 -2.88
CA PRO A 303 -21.17 -7.74 -2.96
C PRO A 303 -20.23 -8.21 -4.08
N PRO A 304 -19.36 -9.20 -3.82
CA PRO A 304 -18.42 -9.67 -4.82
C PRO A 304 -19.17 -10.39 -5.94
N ARG A 305 -18.80 -10.09 -7.17
CA ARG A 305 -19.29 -10.85 -8.32
C ARG A 305 -18.37 -12.06 -8.52
N TYR A 306 -18.83 -13.22 -8.09
CA TYR A 306 -18.24 -14.54 -8.42
C TYR A 306 -16.84 -14.85 -7.83
N ALA A 307 -16.48 -14.29 -6.67
CA ALA A 307 -15.19 -14.53 -6.02
C ALA A 307 -15.33 -15.19 -4.64
N TYR A 308 -14.27 -15.84 -4.15
CA TYR A 308 -14.24 -16.44 -2.80
C TYR A 308 -14.12 -15.34 -1.75
N GLY A 309 -15.18 -15.12 -0.97
CA GLY A 309 -15.28 -14.07 0.05
C GLY A 309 -15.41 -12.67 -0.52
N THR A 310 -14.37 -12.22 -1.24
CA THR A 310 -14.30 -10.92 -1.90
C THR A 310 -13.40 -10.98 -3.16
N ASN A 311 -13.46 -9.95 -3.99
CA ASN A 311 -12.69 -9.86 -5.22
C ASN A 311 -11.18 -9.89 -4.93
N GLY A 312 -10.49 -10.86 -5.54
CA GLY A 312 -9.04 -10.97 -5.52
C GLY A 312 -8.46 -12.13 -4.72
N LEU A 313 -9.26 -12.88 -3.95
CA LEU A 313 -8.74 -13.98 -3.14
C LEU A 313 -8.53 -15.28 -3.95
N ASN A 314 -9.37 -15.55 -4.95
CA ASN A 314 -9.28 -16.74 -5.82
C ASN A 314 -9.17 -16.42 -7.32
N HIS A 315 -8.93 -15.15 -7.68
CA HIS A 315 -8.74 -14.72 -9.07
C HIS A 315 -7.26 -14.70 -9.48
N GLY A 316 -7.03 -14.64 -10.80
CA GLY A 316 -5.69 -14.55 -11.40
C GLY A 316 -4.84 -15.80 -11.22
N LEU A 317 -5.51 -16.94 -11.01
CA LEU A 317 -4.88 -18.25 -10.87
C LEU A 317 -4.71 -18.89 -12.25
N GLY A 318 -3.49 -19.32 -12.55
CA GLY A 318 -3.15 -20.06 -13.77
C GLY A 318 -2.07 -21.10 -13.50
N HIS A 319 -1.62 -21.79 -14.55
CA HIS A 319 -0.52 -22.75 -14.40
C HIS A 319 0.72 -22.09 -13.78
N GLY A 320 1.22 -22.71 -12.71
CA GLY A 320 2.39 -22.28 -11.94
C GLY A 320 2.08 -21.38 -10.75
N THR A 321 0.98 -20.62 -10.74
CA THR A 321 0.73 -19.64 -9.66
C THR A 321 0.21 -20.31 -8.39
N THR A 322 0.81 -19.99 -7.25
CA THR A 322 0.41 -20.49 -5.93
C THR A 322 -0.44 -19.48 -5.18
N ARG A 323 -1.52 -19.94 -4.54
CA ARG A 323 -2.30 -19.10 -3.63
C ARG A 323 -2.67 -19.84 -2.36
N ARG A 324 -2.45 -19.19 -1.23
CA ARG A 324 -2.78 -19.67 0.12
C ARG A 324 -3.62 -18.60 0.82
N VAL A 325 -4.84 -18.93 1.25
CA VAL A 325 -5.77 -17.98 1.89
C VAL A 325 -6.28 -18.55 3.22
N PHE A 326 -5.72 -18.12 4.33
CA PHE A 326 -5.99 -18.75 5.63
C PHE A 326 -6.33 -17.77 6.75
N ASN A 327 -7.22 -18.14 7.66
CA ASN A 327 -7.43 -17.40 8.90
C ASN A 327 -7.77 -15.90 8.72
N ASN A 328 -8.42 -15.51 7.62
CA ASN A 328 -8.86 -14.12 7.40
C ASN A 328 -10.29 -13.90 7.90
N ILE A 329 -10.61 -12.69 8.35
CA ILE A 329 -12.00 -12.23 8.53
C ILE A 329 -12.42 -11.42 7.31
N ILE A 330 -13.53 -11.80 6.67
CA ILE A 330 -14.13 -11.07 5.55
C ILE A 330 -15.54 -10.64 5.98
N CYS A 331 -15.72 -9.34 6.17
CA CYS A 331 -17.02 -8.74 6.48
C CYS A 331 -17.54 -7.96 5.28
N GLN A 332 -18.67 -8.42 4.76
CA GLN A 332 -19.40 -7.79 3.69
C GLN A 332 -20.44 -6.84 4.31
N MET A 333 -20.43 -5.55 3.92
CA MET A 333 -21.37 -4.58 4.48
C MET A 333 -22.78 -4.76 3.90
N ASP A 334 -22.86 -5.02 2.60
CA ASP A 334 -24.09 -5.21 1.85
C ASP A 334 -24.04 -6.52 1.04
N GLY A 335 -25.07 -7.34 1.20
CA GLY A 335 -25.22 -8.64 0.59
C GLY A 335 -24.37 -9.74 1.23
N MET A 336 -24.52 -10.97 0.72
CA MET A 336 -23.70 -12.11 1.13
C MET A 336 -22.28 -12.04 0.54
N PRO A 337 -21.25 -12.54 1.26
CA PRO A 337 -19.92 -12.77 0.71
C PRO A 337 -19.99 -13.80 -0.44
N GLY A 338 -19.00 -13.76 -1.33
CA GLY A 338 -19.02 -14.59 -2.53
C GLY A 338 -18.58 -16.04 -2.28
N ASP A 339 -19.36 -16.99 -2.78
CA ASP A 339 -19.24 -18.43 -2.48
C ASP A 339 -18.47 -19.23 -3.55
N SER A 340 -17.96 -18.55 -4.57
CA SER A 340 -17.23 -19.17 -5.69
C SER A 340 -15.82 -19.54 -5.28
N VAL A 341 -15.44 -20.81 -5.40
CA VAL A 341 -14.10 -21.32 -5.12
C VAL A 341 -13.35 -21.58 -6.44
N ALA A 342 -12.02 -21.54 -6.41
CA ALA A 342 -11.20 -21.82 -7.59
C ALA A 342 -11.41 -23.24 -8.14
N ASP A 343 -10.95 -23.48 -9.38
CA ASP A 343 -10.87 -24.81 -9.99
C ASP A 343 -9.89 -25.71 -9.19
N PRO A 344 -10.25 -26.95 -8.80
CA PRO A 344 -9.36 -27.85 -8.08
C PRO A 344 -8.03 -28.17 -8.80
N ALA A 345 -7.95 -27.94 -10.12
CA ALA A 345 -6.75 -28.14 -10.91
C ALA A 345 -5.67 -27.07 -10.64
N VAL A 346 -6.00 -25.88 -10.17
CA VAL A 346 -5.01 -24.81 -9.88
C VAL A 346 -4.38 -24.96 -8.49
N ASP A 347 -3.18 -24.42 -8.29
CA ASP A 347 -2.48 -24.45 -7.00
C ASP A 347 -3.05 -23.40 -6.03
N PHE A 348 -4.24 -23.70 -5.54
CA PHE A 348 -4.97 -22.90 -4.56
C PHE A 348 -5.14 -23.71 -3.27
N GLN A 349 -5.15 -23.02 -2.13
CA GLN A 349 -5.65 -23.56 -0.87
C GLN A 349 -6.29 -22.42 -0.10
N ALA A 350 -7.48 -22.66 0.44
CA ALA A 350 -8.12 -21.75 1.36
C ALA A 350 -8.78 -22.52 2.49
N ASP A 351 -8.62 -22.07 3.73
CA ASP A 351 -9.23 -22.71 4.90
C ASP A 351 -9.21 -21.81 6.15
N GLY A 352 -10.05 -22.12 7.13
CA GLY A 352 -10.07 -21.43 8.43
C GLY A 352 -10.44 -19.95 8.35
N ASN A 353 -11.07 -19.48 7.27
CA ASN A 353 -11.49 -18.10 7.13
C ASN A 353 -12.88 -17.89 7.77
N LEU A 354 -13.14 -16.70 8.30
CA LEU A 354 -14.43 -16.29 8.85
C LEU A 354 -15.11 -15.27 7.94
N PHE A 355 -16.35 -15.54 7.58
CA PHE A 355 -17.16 -14.72 6.69
C PHE A 355 -18.39 -14.20 7.42
N TRP A 356 -18.73 -12.95 7.13
CA TRP A 356 -19.92 -12.32 7.69
C TRP A 356 -20.54 -11.34 6.71
N SER A 357 -21.86 -11.22 6.75
CA SER A 357 -22.61 -10.13 6.12
C SER A 357 -23.30 -9.31 7.20
N LEU A 358 -23.09 -7.99 7.21
CA LEU A 358 -23.79 -7.11 8.14
C LEU A 358 -25.28 -6.99 7.82
N SER A 359 -25.64 -7.00 6.53
CA SER A 359 -27.04 -6.86 6.10
C SER A 359 -27.83 -8.15 6.25
N ASP A 360 -27.25 -9.28 5.83
CA ASP A 360 -27.98 -10.53 5.62
C ASP A 360 -27.66 -11.55 6.73
N GLY A 361 -26.45 -11.48 7.29
CA GLY A 361 -25.91 -12.43 8.26
C GLY A 361 -26.83 -12.69 9.47
N PRO A 362 -27.38 -11.66 10.15
CA PRO A 362 -28.27 -11.87 11.30
C PRO A 362 -29.51 -12.73 11.01
N SER A 363 -29.94 -12.80 9.75
CA SER A 363 -31.12 -13.56 9.32
C SER A 363 -30.78 -14.86 8.60
N TYR A 364 -29.50 -15.08 8.27
CA TYR A 364 -29.04 -16.22 7.50
C TYR A 364 -28.84 -17.44 8.40
N ASN A 365 -29.56 -18.53 8.12
CA ASN A 365 -29.49 -19.79 8.88
C ASN A 365 -28.96 -20.97 8.04
N GLY A 366 -28.37 -20.69 6.88
CA GLY A 366 -27.91 -21.72 5.94
C GLY A 366 -26.44 -22.12 6.13
N GLU A 367 -26.01 -23.09 5.34
CA GLU A 367 -24.60 -23.43 5.18
C GLU A 367 -24.06 -22.76 3.91
N TRP A 368 -23.42 -21.60 4.07
CA TRP A 368 -23.01 -20.73 2.95
C TRP A 368 -22.16 -21.45 1.89
N LEU A 369 -21.16 -22.25 2.30
CA LEU A 369 -20.34 -23.07 1.39
C LEU A 369 -20.80 -24.53 1.27
N GLY A 370 -21.99 -24.86 1.77
CA GLY A 370 -22.47 -26.24 1.79
C GLY A 370 -22.57 -26.87 0.40
N LYS A 371 -22.91 -26.06 -0.62
CA LYS A 371 -22.95 -26.51 -2.02
C LYS A 371 -21.56 -26.96 -2.50
N PHE A 372 -20.52 -26.15 -2.24
CA PHE A 372 -19.15 -26.50 -2.63
C PHE A 372 -18.64 -27.72 -1.85
N ARG A 373 -18.86 -27.77 -0.53
CA ARG A 373 -18.39 -28.89 0.31
C ARG A 373 -19.01 -30.24 -0.05
N ARG A 374 -20.17 -30.26 -0.72
CA ARG A 374 -20.80 -31.47 -1.27
C ARG A 374 -20.41 -31.77 -2.73
N SER A 375 -19.59 -30.94 -3.36
CA SER A 375 -19.22 -31.08 -4.76
C SER A 375 -18.05 -32.06 -4.96
N PRO A 376 -17.87 -32.60 -6.17
CA PRO A 376 -16.66 -33.33 -6.55
C PRO A 376 -15.38 -32.50 -6.42
N ASP A 377 -15.47 -31.17 -6.59
CA ASP A 377 -14.30 -30.28 -6.49
C ASP A 377 -13.76 -30.22 -5.06
N PHE A 378 -14.64 -30.28 -4.04
CA PHE A 378 -14.20 -30.41 -2.65
C PHE A 378 -13.45 -31.72 -2.43
N VAL A 379 -13.97 -32.85 -2.93
CA VAL A 379 -13.27 -34.15 -2.86
C VAL A 379 -11.94 -34.12 -3.60
N ALA A 380 -11.87 -33.47 -4.76
CA ALA A 380 -10.62 -33.29 -5.50
C ALA A 380 -9.61 -32.44 -4.72
N SER A 381 -10.07 -31.39 -4.02
CA SER A 381 -9.21 -30.53 -3.20
C SER A 381 -8.55 -31.29 -2.04
N GLN A 382 -9.20 -32.33 -1.49
CA GLN A 382 -8.66 -33.18 -0.41
C GLN A 382 -7.37 -33.92 -0.81
N GLN A 383 -7.16 -34.15 -2.11
CA GLN A 383 -5.95 -34.78 -2.61
C GLN A 383 -4.72 -33.87 -2.48
N ARG A 384 -4.92 -32.55 -2.44
CA ARG A 384 -3.85 -31.54 -2.33
C ARG A 384 -3.72 -30.96 -0.92
N TYR A 385 -4.82 -30.94 -0.18
CA TYR A 385 -4.89 -30.43 1.18
C TYR A 385 -5.91 -31.26 1.95
N LEU A 386 -5.44 -32.11 2.87
CA LEU A 386 -6.18 -33.26 3.42
C LEU A 386 -7.57 -32.92 4.00
N PRO A 387 -7.80 -31.78 4.68
CA PRO A 387 -9.16 -31.40 5.10
C PRO A 387 -10.13 -31.10 3.94
N GLY A 388 -9.61 -30.68 2.79
CA GLY A 388 -10.34 -30.08 1.69
C GLY A 388 -10.38 -28.56 1.82
N TRP A 389 -10.49 -27.85 0.70
CA TRP A 389 -10.60 -26.39 0.74
C TRP A 389 -11.87 -25.98 1.47
N THR A 390 -11.79 -24.91 2.26
CA THR A 390 -12.88 -24.32 3.04
C THR A 390 -13.45 -25.22 4.15
N ALA A 391 -12.78 -26.32 4.50
CA ALA A 391 -13.29 -27.31 5.46
C ALA A 391 -13.60 -26.72 6.84
N HIS A 392 -12.80 -25.75 7.28
CA HIS A 392 -12.90 -25.07 8.57
C HIS A 392 -13.40 -23.63 8.45
N ASP A 393 -13.79 -23.19 7.26
CA ASP A 393 -14.38 -21.86 7.08
C ASP A 393 -15.68 -21.72 7.87
N ARG A 394 -15.90 -20.54 8.43
CA ARG A 394 -17.06 -20.21 9.28
C ARG A 394 -17.86 -19.08 8.67
N PHE A 395 -19.17 -19.15 8.79
CA PHE A 395 -20.06 -18.03 8.54
C PHE A 395 -20.70 -17.62 9.86
N ALA A 396 -20.20 -16.55 10.48
CA ALA A 396 -20.64 -16.09 11.81
C ALA A 396 -20.24 -14.63 12.05
N ASP A 397 -20.97 -13.93 12.93
CA ASP A 397 -20.61 -12.59 13.38
C ASP A 397 -19.22 -12.64 14.06
N PRO A 398 -18.21 -11.88 13.59
CA PRO A 398 -16.90 -11.84 14.23
C PRO A 398 -16.92 -11.31 15.66
N ALA A 399 -18.05 -10.75 16.11
CA ALA A 399 -18.23 -10.15 17.42
C ALA A 399 -17.18 -9.08 17.72
N PHE A 400 -16.91 -8.21 16.74
CA PHE A 400 -16.06 -7.04 16.95
C PHE A 400 -16.61 -6.14 18.06
N VAL A 401 -15.73 -5.36 18.72
CA VAL A 401 -16.15 -4.34 19.69
C VAL A 401 -17.13 -3.35 19.06
N SER A 402 -16.86 -2.88 17.84
CA SER A 402 -17.80 -2.07 17.07
C SER A 402 -17.54 -2.15 15.56
N LEU A 403 -18.56 -2.49 14.79
CA LEU A 403 -18.53 -2.41 13.33
C LEU A 403 -19.88 -1.93 12.81
N LYS A 404 -19.87 -0.93 11.93
CA LYS A 404 -21.03 -0.40 11.22
C LYS A 404 -20.72 -0.27 9.73
N ALA A 405 -21.76 -0.41 8.90
CA ALA A 405 -21.67 -0.25 7.46
C ALA A 405 -21.30 1.19 7.05
N ASP A 406 -21.79 2.19 7.78
CA ASP A 406 -21.40 3.59 7.55
C ASP A 406 -19.94 3.80 7.94
N TRP A 407 -19.10 4.05 6.94
CA TRP A 407 -17.65 4.27 7.09
C TRP A 407 -17.32 5.48 7.96
N ARG A 408 -18.26 6.42 8.14
CA ARG A 408 -18.08 7.58 9.03
C ARG A 408 -18.04 7.20 10.49
N THR A 409 -18.60 6.04 10.84
CA THR A 409 -18.49 5.50 12.19
C THR A 409 -17.17 4.73 12.27
N PRO A 410 -16.23 5.16 13.14
CA PRO A 410 -15.00 4.41 13.37
C PRO A 410 -15.30 2.96 13.71
N ALA A 411 -14.51 2.04 13.15
CA ALA A 411 -14.58 0.64 13.51
C ALA A 411 -13.63 0.38 14.68
N ASP A 412 -13.97 -0.58 15.54
CA ASP A 412 -13.07 -1.17 16.51
C ASP A 412 -13.11 -2.68 16.29
N LEU A 413 -12.09 -3.16 15.59
CA LEU A 413 -12.02 -4.54 15.08
C LEU A 413 -11.35 -5.50 16.07
N ARG A 414 -11.21 -5.10 17.34
CA ARG A 414 -10.83 -6.03 18.41
C ARG A 414 -11.95 -7.05 18.62
N LEU A 415 -11.58 -8.28 18.92
CA LEU A 415 -12.52 -9.37 19.18
C LEU A 415 -13.09 -9.23 20.61
N ARG A 416 -14.40 -9.43 20.76
CA ARG A 416 -15.02 -9.64 22.09
C ARG A 416 -14.75 -11.07 22.56
N ALA A 417 -14.88 -11.29 23.86
CA ALA A 417 -14.59 -12.59 24.49
C ALA A 417 -15.44 -13.75 23.98
N ASP A 418 -16.62 -13.47 23.41
CA ASP A 418 -17.53 -14.45 22.80
C ASP A 418 -17.34 -14.63 21.29
N SER A 419 -16.26 -14.05 20.72
CA SER A 419 -16.04 -14.10 19.28
C SER A 419 -15.78 -15.51 18.76
N PRO A 420 -16.44 -15.92 17.67
CA PRO A 420 -16.19 -17.21 17.02
C PRO A 420 -14.87 -17.24 16.22
N ALA A 421 -14.13 -16.12 16.18
CA ALA A 421 -12.80 -16.04 15.59
C ALA A 421 -11.69 -16.48 16.56
N ILE A 422 -11.97 -16.54 17.87
CA ILE A 422 -10.99 -16.92 18.90
C ILE A 422 -10.72 -18.43 18.85
N ASP A 423 -9.44 -18.81 18.86
CA ASP A 423 -8.93 -20.19 18.79
C ASP A 423 -9.52 -21.00 17.61
N ALA A 424 -9.90 -20.30 16.54
CA ALA A 424 -10.67 -20.86 15.44
C ALA A 424 -9.85 -21.08 14.17
N GLY A 425 -8.72 -20.40 14.02
CA GLY A 425 -7.85 -20.47 12.86
C GLY A 425 -7.14 -21.81 12.76
N VAL A 426 -6.81 -22.23 11.55
CA VAL A 426 -6.02 -23.45 11.32
C VAL A 426 -4.53 -23.17 11.59
N PRO A 427 -3.75 -24.15 12.05
CA PRO A 427 -2.30 -24.01 12.15
C PRO A 427 -1.70 -23.65 10.79
N LEU A 428 -0.79 -22.68 10.78
CA LEU A 428 0.00 -22.32 9.60
C LEU A 428 1.37 -23.01 9.67
N PRO A 429 2.07 -23.20 8.53
CA PRO A 429 3.45 -23.66 8.54
C PRO A 429 4.36 -22.76 9.38
N ASP A 430 5.27 -23.37 10.14
CA ASP A 430 6.17 -22.65 11.07
C ASP A 430 7.10 -21.64 10.38
N ASP A 431 7.34 -21.80 9.08
CA ASP A 431 8.17 -20.90 8.27
C ASP A 431 7.40 -19.67 7.76
N TRP A 432 6.08 -19.60 7.94
CA TRP A 432 5.31 -18.42 7.57
C TRP A 432 5.41 -17.35 8.65
N PRO A 433 5.75 -16.09 8.30
CA PRO A 433 5.96 -15.06 9.29
C PRO A 433 4.64 -14.63 9.93
N ASP A 434 4.57 -14.61 11.26
CA ASP A 434 3.49 -13.96 11.99
C ASP A 434 4.03 -13.27 13.23
N VAL A 435 4.05 -11.93 13.18
CA VAL A 435 4.63 -11.09 14.23
C VAL A 435 3.75 -11.00 15.49
N LEU A 436 2.53 -11.54 15.43
CA LEU A 436 1.57 -11.53 16.55
C LEU A 436 1.21 -12.94 17.05
N ALA A 437 1.89 -13.99 16.58
CA ALA A 437 1.59 -15.37 16.97
C ALA A 437 1.72 -15.61 18.49
N ASP A 438 2.66 -14.93 19.16
CA ASP A 438 2.88 -15.06 20.61
C ASP A 438 1.72 -14.49 21.46
N ILE A 439 0.77 -13.77 20.85
CA ILE A 439 -0.42 -13.25 21.54
C ILE A 439 -1.52 -14.32 21.60
N ASP A 440 -1.56 -15.23 20.62
CA ASP A 440 -2.54 -16.30 20.56
C ASP A 440 -2.30 -17.30 21.71
N ALA A 441 -3.35 -17.60 22.50
CA ALA A 441 -3.22 -18.49 23.67
C ALA A 441 -3.30 -19.99 23.31
N GLY A 442 -3.83 -20.32 22.13
CA GLY A 442 -4.06 -21.67 21.68
C GLY A 442 -3.92 -21.81 20.17
N ARG A 443 -5.03 -22.07 19.48
CA ARG A 443 -5.01 -22.06 18.01
C ARG A 443 -4.94 -20.60 17.56
N PRO A 444 -4.38 -20.29 16.38
CA PRO A 444 -4.34 -18.92 15.89
C PRO A 444 -5.74 -18.30 15.83
N ASP A 445 -5.90 -17.07 16.32
CA ASP A 445 -7.14 -16.33 16.14
C ASP A 445 -7.31 -15.90 14.68
N ILE A 446 -8.53 -15.95 14.17
CA ILE A 446 -8.84 -15.53 12.80
C ILE A 446 -8.84 -13.99 12.75
N GLY A 447 -8.18 -13.42 11.73
CA GLY A 447 -8.18 -11.98 11.46
C GLY A 447 -6.91 -11.23 11.89
N ALA A 448 -6.94 -9.92 11.70
CA ALA A 448 -5.76 -9.06 11.84
C ALA A 448 -5.34 -8.79 13.29
N VAL A 449 -6.29 -8.71 14.20
CA VAL A 449 -6.04 -8.40 15.61
C VAL A 449 -6.47 -9.61 16.44
N PRO A 450 -5.53 -10.39 17.01
CA PRO A 450 -5.89 -11.50 17.88
C PRO A 450 -6.57 -11.00 19.16
N SER A 451 -7.26 -11.89 19.86
CA SER A 451 -7.88 -11.62 21.15
C SER A 451 -6.85 -11.12 22.15
N GLY A 452 -7.19 -10.09 22.93
CA GLY A 452 -6.24 -9.40 23.81
C GLY A 452 -5.21 -8.52 23.08
N GLY A 453 -5.13 -8.60 21.74
CA GLY A 453 -4.28 -7.75 20.91
C GLY A 453 -4.70 -6.28 20.97
N ARG A 454 -3.71 -5.38 20.89
CA ARG A 454 -3.93 -3.93 20.79
C ARG A 454 -3.98 -3.50 19.33
N ALA A 455 -4.79 -2.49 19.03
CA ALA A 455 -4.68 -1.77 17.77
C ALA A 455 -3.29 -1.13 17.70
N TRP A 456 -2.53 -1.43 16.64
CA TRP A 456 -1.20 -0.84 16.44
C TRP A 456 -1.30 0.51 15.71
N PRO A 457 -0.31 1.39 15.91
CA PRO A 457 -0.26 2.65 15.20
C PRO A 457 0.17 2.46 13.73
N VAL A 458 -0.40 3.26 12.84
CA VAL A 458 -0.09 3.30 11.40
C VAL A 458 0.07 4.74 10.91
N GLY A 459 0.69 4.88 9.74
CA GLY A 459 0.93 6.19 9.13
C GLY A 459 2.04 6.97 9.84
N MET A 460 2.22 8.22 9.43
CA MET A 460 3.35 9.06 9.83
C MET A 460 3.35 9.24 11.35
N LEU A 461 4.47 8.89 11.98
CA LEU A 461 4.64 8.93 13.44
C LEU A 461 3.57 8.11 14.19
N GLY A 462 2.95 7.14 13.53
CA GLY A 462 1.91 6.32 14.13
C GLY A 462 0.65 7.12 14.50
N ARG A 463 0.36 8.24 13.81
CA ARG A 463 -0.70 9.18 14.21
C ARG A 463 -2.12 8.62 14.13
N LEU A 464 -2.33 7.49 13.45
CA LEU A 464 -3.59 6.78 13.38
C LEU A 464 -3.45 5.39 13.98
N SER A 465 -4.51 4.83 14.55
CA SER A 465 -4.60 3.40 14.80
C SER A 465 -4.84 2.67 13.48
N VAL A 466 -4.60 1.36 13.43
CA VAL A 466 -4.95 0.55 12.26
C VAL A 466 -6.46 0.63 11.89
N PHE A 467 -7.30 1.06 12.84
CA PHE A 467 -8.73 1.29 12.61
C PHE A 467 -9.06 2.69 12.05
N GLY A 468 -8.07 3.57 11.93
CA GLY A 468 -8.20 4.90 11.34
C GLY A 468 -8.48 6.02 12.34
N GLU A 469 -8.50 5.73 13.64
CA GLU A 469 -8.72 6.72 14.69
C GLU A 469 -7.40 7.43 15.05
N PRO A 470 -7.41 8.72 15.41
CA PRO A 470 -6.19 9.38 15.91
C PRO A 470 -5.64 8.69 17.17
N THR A 471 -4.33 8.46 17.22
CA THR A 471 -3.66 7.96 18.42
C THR A 471 -3.35 9.11 19.38
N ALA A 472 -3.29 8.80 20.69
CA ALA A 472 -2.80 9.78 21.65
C ALA A 472 -1.33 10.08 21.37
N ALA A 473 -0.90 11.33 21.60
CA ALA A 473 0.49 11.75 21.31
C ALA A 473 1.55 10.91 22.06
N GLY A 474 1.21 10.35 23.23
CA GLY A 474 2.09 9.49 24.02
C GLY A 474 2.18 8.03 23.56
N ASP A 475 1.29 7.58 22.66
CA ASP A 475 1.31 6.23 22.10
C ASP A 475 2.19 6.12 20.83
N ARG A 476 2.82 7.22 20.43
CA ARG A 476 3.71 7.24 19.28
C ARG A 476 4.97 6.44 19.61
N PRO A 477 5.39 5.50 18.76
CA PRO A 477 6.64 4.79 18.97
C PRO A 477 7.79 5.79 19.07
N THR A 478 8.44 5.87 20.22
CA THR A 478 9.65 6.68 20.41
C THR A 478 10.89 5.94 19.94
N GLU A 479 10.84 4.61 19.94
CA GLU A 479 11.81 3.71 19.34
C GLU A 479 11.06 2.71 18.47
N PHE A 480 11.56 2.48 17.25
CA PHE A 480 11.08 1.40 16.41
C PHE A 480 11.90 0.16 16.75
N PRO A 481 11.33 -0.84 17.44
CA PRO A 481 12.06 -2.03 17.89
C PRO A 481 12.63 -2.84 16.72
N TYR A 482 12.16 -2.57 15.50
CA TYR A 482 12.58 -3.18 14.25
C TYR A 482 13.51 -2.29 13.45
N ALA A 483 14.42 -1.54 14.08
CA ALA A 483 15.57 -1.04 13.34
C ALA A 483 16.31 -2.26 12.78
N VAL A 484 16.05 -2.61 11.51
CA VAL A 484 16.76 -3.68 10.82
C VAL A 484 18.22 -3.26 10.84
N ARG A 485 18.97 -3.86 11.76
CA ARG A 485 20.42 -3.78 11.74
C ARG A 485 20.81 -4.59 10.52
N TRP A 486 21.01 -3.88 9.41
CA TRP A 486 21.61 -4.45 8.22
C TRP A 486 22.88 -5.16 8.69
N PRO A 487 23.03 -6.48 8.44
CA PRO A 487 24.17 -7.22 8.94
C PRO A 487 25.43 -6.54 8.41
N ALA A 488 26.17 -5.91 9.32
CA ALA A 488 27.49 -5.40 9.04
C ALA A 488 28.40 -6.63 8.84
N GLY A 489 28.44 -7.17 7.63
CA GLY A 489 29.34 -8.27 7.29
C GLY A 489 28.75 -9.50 6.61
N GLU A 490 27.50 -9.49 6.10
CA GLU A 490 27.19 -10.47 5.06
C GLU A 490 27.97 -10.11 3.81
N SER A 491 29.07 -10.85 3.61
CA SER A 491 30.01 -10.73 2.52
C SER A 491 29.33 -10.98 1.18
N ASN A 492 28.62 -9.99 0.66
CA ASN A 492 28.69 -9.76 -0.78
C ASN A 492 30.19 -9.59 -1.07
N SER A 493 30.74 -10.44 -1.92
CA SER A 493 32.16 -10.64 -2.24
C SER A 493 32.88 -9.42 -2.84
N ARG A 494 32.44 -8.20 -2.54
CA ARG A 494 33.04 -6.95 -2.98
C ARG A 494 34.14 -6.53 -2.01
N SER A 495 35.26 -6.13 -2.59
CA SER A 495 36.51 -5.83 -1.88
C SER A 495 36.31 -4.77 -0.80
N ALA A 496 37.07 -4.87 0.30
CA ALA A 496 37.19 -3.88 1.38
C ALA A 496 37.54 -2.43 0.92
N LYS A 497 37.65 -2.16 -0.38
CA LYS A 497 37.80 -0.82 -0.96
C LYS A 497 36.47 -0.04 -1.09
N ASP A 498 35.33 -0.69 -0.84
CA ASP A 498 33.99 -0.08 -0.91
C ASP A 498 33.48 0.47 0.44
N GLU A 499 34.25 0.30 1.53
CA GLU A 499 33.91 0.90 2.83
C GLU A 499 34.11 2.43 2.78
N PRO A 500 33.18 3.22 3.36
CA PRO A 500 33.33 4.67 3.39
C PRO A 500 34.64 5.04 4.08
N ALA A 501 35.33 6.05 3.53
CA ALA A 501 36.52 6.62 4.17
C ALA A 501 36.21 6.91 5.66
N GLU A 502 37.15 6.57 6.55
CA GLU A 502 37.01 6.62 8.03
C GLU A 502 36.58 7.98 8.63
N SER A 503 36.33 9.01 7.81
CA SER A 503 35.82 10.31 8.22
C SER A 503 34.68 10.77 7.30
N PRO A 504 33.42 10.43 7.60
CA PRO A 504 32.28 10.94 6.83
C PRO A 504 32.20 12.46 6.98
N LEU A 505 32.33 13.18 5.86
CA LEU A 505 31.93 14.57 5.77
C LEU A 505 30.41 14.64 6.00
N LYS A 506 30.01 15.26 7.10
CA LYS A 506 28.60 15.51 7.41
C LYS A 506 28.23 16.88 6.83
N ALA A 507 27.33 16.90 5.85
CA ALA A 507 26.74 18.13 5.34
C ALA A 507 25.37 18.35 6.00
N LEU A 508 25.07 19.61 6.36
CA LEU A 508 23.76 20.02 6.85
C LEU A 508 23.21 21.10 5.93
N ILE A 509 22.05 20.86 5.33
CA ILE A 509 21.35 21.83 4.49
C ILE A 509 20.32 22.54 5.36
N VAL A 510 20.45 23.85 5.52
CA VAL A 510 19.51 24.67 6.28
C VAL A 510 18.54 25.33 5.30
N GLN A 511 17.27 24.94 5.35
CA GLN A 511 16.22 25.54 4.54
C GLN A 511 15.45 26.56 5.38
N GLY A 512 15.55 27.83 5.01
CA GLY A 512 15.07 28.97 5.79
C GLY A 512 15.56 30.28 5.18
N TYR A 513 15.39 31.41 5.86
CA TYR A 513 16.04 32.65 5.41
C TYR A 513 17.54 32.51 5.70
N PRO A 514 18.43 32.39 4.70
CA PRO A 514 19.82 32.00 4.93
C PRO A 514 20.56 32.99 5.85
N ALA A 515 20.14 34.26 5.81
CA ALA A 515 20.68 35.32 6.65
C ALA A 515 20.38 35.17 8.16
N PHE A 516 19.34 34.42 8.54
CA PHE A 516 18.91 34.27 9.93
C PHE A 516 19.14 32.85 10.45
N ASP A 517 18.78 31.83 9.67
CA ASP A 517 18.75 30.46 10.14
C ASP A 517 20.14 29.79 10.06
N ALA A 518 20.93 30.07 9.02
CA ALA A 518 22.26 29.48 8.88
C ALA A 518 23.23 29.89 10.01
N PRO A 519 23.31 31.18 10.42
CA PRO A 519 24.14 31.58 11.57
C PRO A 519 23.71 30.93 12.89
N LEU A 520 22.39 30.75 13.12
CA LEU A 520 21.88 30.11 14.33
C LEU A 520 22.26 28.63 14.39
N VAL A 521 22.09 27.93 13.28
CA VAL A 521 22.48 26.53 13.14
C VAL A 521 24.00 26.38 13.31
N GLU A 522 24.77 27.24 12.66
CA GLU A 522 26.23 27.27 12.81
C GLU A 522 26.64 27.47 14.27
N PHE A 523 26.01 28.41 14.98
CA PHE A 523 26.23 28.66 16.40
C PHE A 523 25.94 27.42 17.26
N VAL A 524 24.79 26.76 17.05
CA VAL A 524 24.42 25.54 17.79
C VAL A 524 25.46 24.44 17.53
N LEU A 525 25.83 24.20 16.27
CA LEU A 525 26.84 23.20 15.91
C LEU A 525 28.20 23.47 16.57
N ARG A 526 28.67 24.72 16.52
CA ARG A 526 29.92 25.13 17.19
C ARG A 526 29.85 24.94 18.71
N ARG A 527 28.70 25.24 19.33
CA ARG A 527 28.48 25.04 20.78
C ARG A 527 28.55 23.55 21.17
N HIS A 528 28.20 22.64 20.26
CA HIS A 528 28.34 21.20 20.44
C HIS A 528 29.70 20.64 19.96
N GLY A 529 30.69 21.50 19.71
CA GLY A 529 32.06 21.10 19.38
C GLY A 529 32.30 20.79 17.90
N ALA A 530 31.31 21.00 17.02
CA ALA A 530 31.52 20.88 15.59
C ALA A 530 32.28 22.08 15.01
N ARG A 531 32.96 21.88 13.88
CA ARG A 531 33.64 22.94 13.11
C ARG A 531 32.97 23.06 11.73
N PRO A 532 31.76 23.62 11.65
CA PRO A 532 31.05 23.75 10.39
C PRO A 532 31.82 24.65 9.43
N GLN A 533 31.86 24.25 8.16
CA GLN A 533 32.26 25.10 7.05
C GLN A 533 31.00 25.43 6.26
N VAL A 534 30.74 26.73 6.06
CA VAL A 534 29.69 27.17 5.15
C VAL A 534 30.25 27.04 3.73
N VAL A 535 29.56 26.28 2.89
CA VAL A 535 29.88 26.13 1.47
C VAL A 535 28.89 27.01 0.73
N GLU A 536 29.38 28.09 0.10
CA GLU A 536 28.58 29.00 -0.74
C GLU A 536 28.30 28.42 -2.13
#